data_AF-A0A2A5WAR5-F1
#
_entry.id   AF-A0A2A5WAR5-F1
#
_cell.length_a   1.000
_cell.length_b   1.000
_cell.length_c   1.000
_cell.angle_alpha   90.00
_cell.angle_beta   90.00
_cell.angle_gamma   90.00
#
_symmetry.space_group_name_H-M   'P 1'
#
loop_
_entity.id
_entity.type
_entity.pdbx_description
1 polymer ?
#
loop_
_entity_poly.entity_id
_entity_poly.type
_entity_poly.pdbx_seq_one_letter_code
_entity_poly.pdbx_strand_id
1 'polypeptide(L)'
;MKTAKSITAMLIAVLAAGGLAACSGGSSGGVFNQAFNVSGHWAGTISDETGAARAATMTLSDGGGTVSGTISITGHTCISGGNLTGTAVQAPANTTGDNPLTADQENSNDGTVSLTISSAQATGGVSAVTISAGGAGYTSVPVVSFSEPPSGGTKAEGNAVLGTGDTAGEVGGVVITNPGSGYVLAPSVFFSGGGGSGAIADATIDTATVSDSVTFTLTGSSSSLIGSYSGVWKSNTGTCSVETSGTVNLSRL
;
A
#
# COMPACT_ATOMS: atom_id res chain seq x y z
N MET A 1 -60.96 33.74 -71.63
CA MET A 1 -61.48 34.55 -70.50
C MET A 1 -61.03 33.85 -69.22
N LYS A 2 -60.15 34.34 -68.34
CA LYS A 2 -59.75 35.70 -67.97
C LYS A 2 -58.21 35.85 -68.00
N THR A 3 -57.81 37.07 -68.34
CA THR A 3 -56.48 37.66 -68.25
C THR A 3 -56.10 38.03 -66.82
N ALA A 4 -54.81 37.94 -66.47
CA ALA A 4 -54.10 38.98 -65.72
C ALA A 4 -52.58 38.89 -66.02
N LYS A 5 -52.00 40.02 -66.42
CA LYS A 5 -50.58 40.24 -66.76
C LYS A 5 -49.82 40.78 -65.54
N SER A 6 -48.55 40.36 -65.43
CA SER A 6 -47.32 41.13 -65.15
C SER A 6 -47.23 42.04 -63.91
N ILE A 7 -46.16 41.89 -63.12
CA ILE A 7 -45.20 42.96 -62.77
C ILE A 7 -43.89 42.35 -62.24
N THR A 8 -42.80 42.80 -62.86
CA THR A 8 -41.38 42.63 -62.54
C THR A 8 -41.04 43.17 -61.14
N ALA A 9 -40.27 42.41 -60.35
CA ALA A 9 -39.48 42.96 -59.25
C ALA A 9 -38.07 42.34 -59.28
N MET A 10 -37.13 43.15 -59.77
CA MET A 10 -35.69 42.95 -59.74
C MET A 10 -35.23 43.15 -58.29
N LEU A 11 -34.67 42.13 -57.64
CA LEU A 11 -33.98 42.31 -56.35
C LEU A 11 -32.52 41.87 -56.50
N ILE A 12 -31.65 42.86 -56.25
CA ILE A 12 -30.20 42.79 -56.30
C ILE A 12 -29.65 42.07 -55.07
N ALA A 13 -28.51 41.41 -55.29
CA ALA A 13 -27.76 40.50 -54.42
C ALA A 13 -27.45 40.97 -52.99
N VAL A 14 -27.37 40.00 -52.07
CA VAL A 14 -26.27 39.93 -51.09
C VAL A 14 -25.80 38.48 -51.00
N LEU A 15 -24.60 38.23 -51.50
CA LEU A 15 -23.84 37.01 -51.30
C LEU A 15 -23.32 37.04 -49.85
N ALA A 16 -24.04 36.44 -48.91
CA ALA A 16 -23.51 36.20 -47.57
C ALA A 16 -22.57 35.00 -47.64
N ALA A 17 -21.31 35.25 -48.00
CA ALA A 17 -20.20 34.39 -47.64
C ALA A 17 -20.05 34.46 -46.11
N GLY A 18 -20.97 33.79 -45.40
CA GLY A 18 -20.79 33.47 -43.99
C GLY A 18 -19.61 32.53 -43.94
N GLY A 19 -18.43 33.08 -43.62
CA GLY A 19 -17.26 32.29 -43.33
C GLY A 19 -17.65 31.27 -42.28
N LEU A 20 -17.64 29.98 -42.66
CA LEU A 20 -17.40 28.95 -41.67
C LEU A 20 -16.01 29.26 -41.12
N ALA A 21 -15.98 30.03 -40.03
CA ALA A 21 -14.91 29.92 -39.08
C ALA A 21 -14.96 28.47 -38.61
N ALA A 22 -14.20 27.61 -39.30
CA ALA A 22 -13.73 26.39 -38.70
C ALA A 22 -12.98 26.84 -37.46
N CYS A 23 -13.66 26.82 -36.32
CA CYS A 23 -13.02 26.77 -35.03
C CYS A 23 -12.19 25.48 -35.08
N SER A 24 -10.94 25.60 -35.50
CA SER A 24 -9.89 24.67 -35.13
C SER A 24 -9.69 24.84 -33.63
N GLY A 25 -10.68 24.39 -32.86
CA GLY A 25 -10.56 24.24 -31.42
C GLY A 25 -9.48 23.21 -31.19
N GLY A 26 -8.29 23.67 -30.84
CA GLY A 26 -7.23 22.80 -30.38
C GLY A 26 -7.77 22.00 -29.20
N SER A 27 -7.77 20.67 -29.36
CA SER A 27 -8.35 19.71 -28.42
C SER A 27 -7.78 19.94 -27.03
N SER A 28 -8.62 20.46 -26.13
CA SER A 28 -8.29 20.87 -24.77
C SER A 28 -8.35 19.68 -23.82
N GLY A 29 -7.48 18.67 -24.03
CA GLY A 29 -7.15 17.64 -23.04
C GLY A 29 -8.26 16.66 -22.61
N GLY A 30 -9.53 16.90 -22.92
CA GLY A 30 -10.65 15.99 -22.66
C GLY A 30 -10.95 15.08 -23.86
N VAL A 31 -11.55 13.93 -23.57
CA VAL A 31 -12.06 12.99 -24.58
C VAL A 31 -13.54 12.79 -24.33
N PHE A 32 -14.37 12.96 -25.36
CA PHE A 32 -15.82 12.85 -25.25
C PHE A 32 -16.25 11.56 -24.52
N ASN A 33 -16.97 11.73 -23.41
CA ASN A 33 -17.62 10.66 -22.65
C ASN A 33 -16.66 9.57 -22.09
N GLN A 34 -15.40 9.90 -21.81
CA GLN A 34 -14.48 8.97 -21.13
C GLN A 34 -14.34 9.32 -19.65
N ALA A 35 -15.04 8.56 -18.80
CA ALA A 35 -14.85 8.63 -17.36
C ALA A 35 -13.43 8.16 -16.98
N PHE A 36 -12.80 8.84 -16.02
CA PHE A 36 -11.59 8.34 -15.39
C PHE A 36 -11.89 6.98 -14.73
N ASN A 37 -11.29 5.91 -15.24
CA ASN A 37 -11.48 4.56 -14.73
C ASN A 37 -10.16 3.78 -14.82
N VAL A 38 -9.67 3.36 -13.66
CA VAL A 38 -8.36 2.70 -13.55
C VAL A 38 -8.43 1.17 -13.61
N SER A 39 -9.62 0.60 -13.81
CA SER A 39 -9.80 -0.86 -13.92
C SER A 39 -8.96 -1.45 -15.06
N GLY A 40 -8.25 -2.54 -14.81
CA GLY A 40 -7.49 -3.25 -15.82
C GLY A 40 -6.09 -3.64 -15.37
N HIS A 41 -5.28 -4.07 -16.34
CA HIS A 41 -3.90 -4.45 -16.12
C HIS A 41 -2.97 -3.28 -16.44
N TRP A 42 -1.98 -3.11 -15.60
CA TRP A 42 -1.00 -2.04 -15.68
C TRP A 42 0.40 -2.63 -15.57
N ALA A 43 1.34 -2.06 -16.32
CA ALA A 43 2.75 -2.41 -16.23
C ALA A 43 3.61 -1.15 -16.34
N GLY A 44 4.77 -1.20 -15.71
CA GLY A 44 5.75 -0.14 -15.79
C GLY A 44 6.84 -0.33 -14.76
N THR A 45 7.25 0.76 -14.13
CA THR A 45 8.42 0.77 -13.24
C THR A 45 8.13 1.41 -11.89
N ILE A 46 8.82 0.89 -10.88
CA ILE A 46 8.96 1.47 -9.55
C ILE A 46 10.46 1.65 -9.25
N SER A 47 10.85 2.76 -8.63
CA SER A 47 12.24 3.00 -8.23
C SER A 47 12.30 3.68 -6.88
N ASP A 48 13.17 3.19 -6.00
CA ASP A 48 13.60 3.91 -4.81
C ASP A 48 14.32 5.22 -5.21
N GLU A 49 14.38 6.21 -4.32
CA GLU A 49 14.96 7.54 -4.60
C GLU A 49 16.39 7.53 -5.18
N THR A 50 17.16 6.46 -4.92
CA THR A 50 18.54 6.27 -5.42
C THR A 50 18.73 4.98 -6.23
N GLY A 51 17.64 4.23 -6.45
CA GLY A 51 17.68 2.87 -7.00
C GLY A 51 17.42 2.78 -8.50
N ALA A 52 17.85 1.68 -9.10
CA ALA A 52 17.47 1.35 -10.48
C ALA A 52 15.98 0.98 -10.56
N ALA A 53 15.31 1.42 -11.62
CA ALA A 53 13.92 1.08 -11.92
C ALA A 53 13.70 -0.44 -11.98
N ARG A 54 12.63 -0.89 -11.31
CA ARG A 54 12.20 -2.29 -11.21
C ARG A 54 10.85 -2.45 -11.87
N ALA A 55 10.64 -3.59 -12.52
CA ALA A 55 9.37 -3.88 -13.17
C ALA A 55 8.26 -4.03 -12.11
N ALA A 56 7.17 -3.32 -12.32
CA ALA A 56 5.95 -3.40 -11.52
C ALA A 56 4.77 -3.72 -12.44
N THR A 57 3.89 -4.59 -11.97
CA THR A 57 2.60 -4.87 -12.61
C THR A 57 1.49 -4.72 -11.59
N MET A 58 0.35 -4.20 -12.02
CA MET A 58 -0.86 -4.11 -11.18
C MET A 58 -2.07 -4.64 -11.93
N THR A 59 -3.01 -5.21 -11.19
CA THR A 59 -4.37 -5.47 -11.68
C THR A 59 -5.32 -4.69 -10.77
N LEU A 60 -6.03 -3.71 -11.33
CA LEU A 60 -6.92 -2.82 -10.59
C LEU A 60 -8.37 -3.05 -10.98
N SER A 61 -9.28 -2.84 -10.04
CA SER A 61 -10.73 -2.83 -10.22
C SER A 61 -11.29 -1.58 -9.55
N ASP A 62 -11.90 -0.70 -10.33
CA ASP A 62 -12.48 0.57 -9.93
C ASP A 62 -14.01 0.48 -9.93
N GLY A 63 -14.60 0.46 -8.74
CA GLY A 63 -16.02 0.41 -8.49
C GLY A 63 -16.62 1.80 -8.25
N GLY A 64 -16.38 2.76 -9.14
CA GLY A 64 -16.92 4.12 -9.01
C GLY A 64 -16.15 5.00 -8.03
N GLY A 65 -14.82 4.88 -8.05
CA GLY A 65 -13.89 5.63 -7.22
C GLY A 65 -13.34 4.84 -6.04
N THR A 66 -13.91 3.66 -5.71
CA THR A 66 -13.28 2.71 -4.79
C THR A 66 -12.45 1.72 -5.59
N VAL A 67 -11.15 1.64 -5.30
CA VAL A 67 -10.21 0.81 -6.05
C VAL A 67 -9.72 -0.35 -5.18
N SER A 68 -9.72 -1.55 -5.76
CA SER A 68 -9.09 -2.74 -5.19
C SER A 68 -8.21 -3.40 -6.25
N GLY A 69 -7.22 -4.19 -5.83
CA GLY A 69 -6.35 -4.83 -6.81
C GLY A 69 -5.20 -5.60 -6.21
N THR A 70 -4.24 -5.92 -7.06
CA THR A 70 -2.97 -6.52 -6.68
C THR A 70 -1.82 -5.79 -7.35
N ILE A 71 -0.65 -5.85 -6.72
CA ILE A 71 0.62 -5.40 -7.27
C ILE A 71 1.64 -6.53 -7.18
N SER A 72 2.50 -6.65 -8.19
CA SER A 72 3.67 -7.52 -8.18
C SER A 72 4.88 -6.74 -8.67
N ILE A 73 5.98 -6.78 -7.91
CA ILE A 73 7.21 -6.06 -8.19
C ILE A 73 8.38 -7.03 -8.18
N THR A 74 9.17 -7.03 -9.24
CA THR A 74 10.32 -7.93 -9.36
C THR A 74 11.63 -7.22 -9.02
N GLY A 75 12.35 -7.73 -8.03
CA GLY A 75 13.71 -7.28 -7.70
C GLY A 75 13.79 -5.97 -6.90
N HIS A 76 12.68 -5.53 -6.31
CA HIS A 76 12.68 -4.43 -5.34
C HIS A 76 13.06 -4.95 -3.96
N THR A 77 13.81 -4.14 -3.21
CA THR A 77 14.40 -4.48 -1.91
C THR A 77 13.34 -4.73 -0.83
N CYS A 78 12.31 -3.89 -0.81
CA CYS A 78 11.28 -3.90 0.22
C CYS A 78 9.92 -4.48 -0.20
N ILE A 79 9.39 -4.07 -1.35
CA ILE A 79 8.02 -4.43 -1.76
C ILE A 79 8.11 -5.46 -2.88
N SER A 80 7.67 -6.69 -2.65
CA SER A 80 7.59 -7.72 -3.71
C SER A 80 6.20 -7.84 -4.33
N GLY A 81 5.18 -7.35 -3.64
CA GLY A 81 3.80 -7.38 -4.11
C GLY A 81 2.79 -7.53 -2.97
N GLY A 82 1.51 -7.50 -3.31
CA GLY A 82 0.41 -7.74 -2.37
C GLY A 82 -0.92 -7.16 -2.85
N ASN A 83 -1.90 -7.15 -1.96
CA ASN A 83 -3.23 -6.62 -2.24
C ASN A 83 -3.24 -5.10 -2.06
N LEU A 84 -3.89 -4.42 -2.99
CA LEU A 84 -4.11 -2.98 -2.99
C LEU A 84 -5.56 -2.66 -2.65
N THR A 85 -5.75 -1.62 -1.84
CA THR A 85 -7.04 -0.98 -1.60
C THR A 85 -6.87 0.52 -1.65
N GLY A 86 -7.85 1.27 -2.12
CA GLY A 86 -7.72 2.70 -2.21
C GLY A 86 -8.85 3.39 -2.94
N THR A 87 -8.57 4.57 -3.48
CA THR A 87 -9.54 5.39 -4.18
C THR A 87 -8.98 5.96 -5.48
N ALA A 88 -9.88 6.22 -6.42
CA ALA A 88 -9.64 6.98 -7.64
C ALA A 88 -10.60 8.17 -7.66
N VAL A 89 -10.08 9.35 -7.99
CA VAL A 89 -10.87 10.58 -8.06
C VAL A 89 -10.62 11.23 -9.41
N GLN A 90 -11.68 11.36 -10.20
CA GLN A 90 -11.65 12.06 -11.48
C GLN A 90 -11.33 13.54 -11.26
N ALA A 91 -10.46 14.10 -12.09
CA ALA A 91 -10.25 15.55 -12.10
C ALA A 91 -11.54 16.27 -12.52
N PRO A 92 -11.74 17.54 -12.11
CA PRO A 92 -12.91 18.31 -12.53
C PRO A 92 -13.07 18.29 -14.06
N ALA A 93 -14.32 18.20 -14.52
CA ALA A 93 -14.61 18.28 -15.95
C ALA A 93 -14.05 19.59 -16.55
N ASN A 94 -13.43 19.49 -17.73
CA ASN A 94 -12.98 20.67 -18.44
C ASN A 94 -14.09 21.10 -19.40
N THR A 95 -14.86 22.11 -19.02
CA THR A 95 -15.97 22.61 -19.84
C THR A 95 -15.53 23.69 -20.84
N THR A 96 -14.23 23.78 -21.13
CA THR A 96 -13.68 24.82 -22.03
C THR A 96 -13.78 24.35 -23.47
N GLY A 97 -14.73 24.93 -24.20
CA GLY A 97 -14.97 24.61 -25.62
C GLY A 97 -16.29 23.89 -25.85
N ASP A 98 -16.90 23.36 -24.80
CA ASP A 98 -18.20 22.68 -24.84
C ASP A 98 -19.25 23.57 -25.49
N ASN A 99 -19.97 23.01 -26.44
CA ASN A 99 -21.12 23.68 -27.02
C ASN A 99 -22.31 23.55 -26.05
N PRO A 100 -22.86 24.67 -25.51
CA PRO A 100 -23.94 24.63 -24.52
C PRO A 100 -25.26 24.04 -25.04
N LEU A 101 -25.34 23.72 -26.33
CA LEU A 101 -26.51 23.12 -26.98
C LEU A 101 -26.34 21.63 -27.30
N THR A 102 -25.15 21.06 -27.13
CA THR A 102 -24.88 19.63 -27.33
C THR A 102 -24.36 18.99 -26.06
N ALA A 103 -24.55 17.68 -25.93
CA ALA A 103 -24.01 16.90 -24.81
C ALA A 103 -22.53 16.52 -25.06
N ASP A 104 -21.75 17.39 -25.70
CA ASP A 104 -20.29 17.33 -25.73
C ASP A 104 -19.78 17.90 -24.40
N GLN A 105 -19.83 17.03 -23.39
CA GLN A 105 -19.11 17.26 -22.16
C GLN A 105 -17.77 16.54 -22.27
N GLU A 106 -16.71 17.32 -22.44
CA GLU A 106 -15.33 16.89 -22.30
C GLU A 106 -15.06 16.57 -20.82
N ASN A 107 -15.46 15.37 -20.39
CA ASN A 107 -15.06 14.88 -19.09
C ASN A 107 -13.54 14.63 -19.08
N SER A 108 -12.93 14.89 -17.92
CA SER A 108 -11.50 14.64 -17.76
C SER A 108 -11.28 13.13 -17.68
N ASN A 109 -10.50 12.58 -18.60
CA ASN A 109 -10.01 11.21 -18.48
C ASN A 109 -8.79 11.12 -17.53
N ASP A 110 -8.48 12.23 -16.85
CA ASP A 110 -7.44 12.37 -15.84
C ASP A 110 -8.03 12.32 -14.43
N GLY A 111 -7.16 12.01 -13.47
CA GLY A 111 -7.52 11.97 -12.07
C GLY A 111 -6.32 11.67 -11.18
N THR A 112 -6.65 11.43 -9.92
CA THR A 112 -5.71 10.98 -8.90
C THR A 112 -6.09 9.59 -8.42
N VAL A 113 -5.09 8.81 -8.00
CA VAL A 113 -5.29 7.48 -7.42
C VAL A 113 -4.46 7.40 -6.15
N SER A 114 -5.09 7.04 -5.04
CA SER A 114 -4.40 6.71 -3.80
C SER A 114 -4.61 5.23 -3.52
N LEU A 115 -3.53 4.44 -3.50
CA LEU A 115 -3.60 2.99 -3.23
C LEU A 115 -2.72 2.68 -2.03
N THR A 116 -3.19 1.82 -1.14
CA THR A 116 -2.43 1.33 0.00
C THR A 116 -2.25 -0.16 -0.13
N ILE A 117 -1.01 -0.61 0.09
CA ILE A 117 -0.69 -1.98 0.42
C ILE A 117 -0.38 -2.03 1.92
N SER A 118 -0.97 -2.98 2.64
CA SER A 118 -0.66 -3.18 4.06
C SER A 118 -0.28 -4.62 4.34
N SER A 119 0.76 -4.81 5.15
CA SER A 119 0.98 -6.09 5.83
C SER A 119 0.35 -5.96 7.21
N ALA A 120 -0.84 -6.54 7.39
CA ALA A 120 -1.42 -6.65 8.71
C ALA A 120 -0.62 -7.70 9.51
N GLN A 121 0.40 -7.25 10.24
CA GLN A 121 1.15 -8.09 11.16
C GLN A 121 0.87 -7.63 12.59
N ALA A 122 0.32 -8.51 13.40
CA ALA A 122 0.29 -8.30 14.84
C ALA A 122 1.72 -8.51 15.35
N THR A 123 2.37 -7.46 15.85
CA THR A 123 3.73 -7.55 16.40
C THR A 123 3.71 -7.16 17.87
N GLY A 124 4.51 -7.82 18.67
CA GLY A 124 4.49 -7.66 20.13
C GLY A 124 5.85 -7.82 20.79
N GLY A 125 5.84 -7.62 22.11
CA GLY A 125 6.91 -8.04 23.02
C GLY A 125 6.43 -9.21 23.88
N VAL A 126 7.37 -9.94 24.50
CA VAL A 126 7.07 -10.99 25.47
C VAL A 126 6.40 -10.36 26.69
N SER A 127 5.17 -10.78 26.97
CA SER A 127 4.34 -10.27 28.07
C SER A 127 4.34 -11.19 29.28
N ALA A 128 4.53 -12.50 29.07
CA ALA A 128 4.62 -13.47 30.13
C ALA A 128 5.51 -14.66 29.74
N VAL A 129 6.03 -15.36 30.76
CA VAL A 129 6.66 -16.66 30.63
C VAL A 129 6.04 -17.59 31.66
N THR A 130 5.48 -18.71 31.21
CA THR A 130 4.89 -19.73 32.07
C THR A 130 5.84 -20.92 32.14
N ILE A 131 6.20 -21.35 33.34
CA ILE A 131 7.00 -22.56 33.53
C ILE A 131 6.08 -23.78 33.51
N SER A 132 6.23 -24.64 32.51
CA SER A 132 5.47 -25.90 32.39
C SER A 132 6.17 -27.07 33.09
N ALA A 133 7.50 -27.00 33.22
CA ALA A 133 8.28 -27.87 34.10
C ALA A 133 9.47 -27.08 34.68
N GLY A 134 9.65 -27.07 35.99
CA GLY A 134 10.76 -26.36 36.64
C GLY A 134 12.12 -27.03 36.48
N GLY A 135 12.14 -28.29 36.02
CA GLY A 135 13.35 -29.12 35.99
C GLY A 135 13.83 -29.49 37.39
N ALA A 136 15.09 -29.91 37.51
CA ALA A 136 15.67 -30.29 38.79
C ALA A 136 17.19 -30.07 38.84
N GLY A 137 17.73 -29.97 40.05
CA GLY A 137 19.17 -29.93 40.32
C GLY A 137 19.83 -28.57 40.14
N TYR A 138 19.06 -27.49 39.98
CA TYR A 138 19.61 -26.15 39.86
C TYR A 138 20.19 -25.67 41.20
N THR A 139 21.52 -25.51 41.26
CA THR A 139 22.25 -25.04 42.44
C THR A 139 22.63 -23.57 42.35
N SER A 140 22.55 -22.99 41.16
CA SER A 140 22.62 -21.55 40.91
C SER A 140 21.59 -21.16 39.85
N VAL A 141 21.29 -19.86 39.76
CA VAL A 141 20.28 -19.35 38.83
C VAL A 141 20.73 -19.60 37.38
N PRO A 142 19.95 -20.29 36.54
CA PRO A 142 20.30 -20.51 35.14
C PRO A 142 20.13 -19.22 34.32
N VAL A 143 20.86 -19.13 33.22
CA VAL A 143 20.69 -18.07 32.22
C VAL A 143 19.47 -18.39 31.37
N VAL A 144 18.62 -17.38 31.14
CA VAL A 144 17.46 -17.45 30.24
C VAL A 144 17.84 -16.84 28.90
N SER A 145 17.47 -17.50 27.80
CA SER A 145 17.55 -16.91 26.47
C SER A 145 16.25 -17.12 25.69
N PHE A 146 15.87 -16.11 24.91
CA PHE A 146 14.74 -16.14 24.02
C PHE A 146 15.22 -16.29 22.58
N SER A 147 14.47 -16.97 21.72
CA SER A 147 14.74 -16.96 20.27
C SER A 147 14.59 -15.56 19.69
N GLU A 148 15.34 -15.24 18.64
CA GLU A 148 15.26 -13.94 17.96
C GLU A 148 13.88 -13.69 17.33
N PRO A 149 13.39 -12.45 17.29
CA PRO A 149 12.23 -12.10 16.47
C PRO A 149 12.57 -12.23 14.96
N PRO A 150 11.56 -12.38 14.07
CA PRO A 150 11.80 -12.63 12.65
C PRO A 150 12.69 -11.59 11.94
N SER A 151 12.51 -10.29 12.20
CA SER A 151 13.38 -9.21 11.67
C SER A 151 13.03 -7.83 12.21
N GLY A 152 14.04 -6.98 12.43
CA GLY A 152 13.85 -5.57 12.81
C GLY A 152 13.33 -5.34 14.24
N GLY A 153 13.15 -6.43 14.98
CA GLY A 153 12.75 -6.44 16.38
C GLY A 153 13.94 -6.45 17.34
N THR A 154 13.66 -6.19 18.61
CA THR A 154 14.64 -6.35 19.70
C THR A 154 14.40 -7.66 20.42
N LYS A 155 15.46 -8.45 20.66
CA LYS A 155 15.35 -9.68 21.44
C LYS A 155 14.86 -9.41 22.86
N ALA A 156 14.08 -10.35 23.40
CA ALA A 156 13.59 -10.27 24.77
C ALA A 156 14.70 -10.72 25.73
N GLU A 157 14.70 -10.15 26.93
CA GLU A 157 15.65 -10.47 27.99
C GLU A 157 14.89 -10.73 29.30
N GLY A 158 15.42 -11.64 30.11
CA GLY A 158 14.84 -11.95 31.40
C GLY A 158 15.79 -12.77 32.27
N ASN A 159 15.47 -12.82 33.57
CA ASN A 159 16.23 -13.53 34.58
C ASN A 159 15.38 -14.66 35.17
N ALA A 160 15.95 -15.85 35.29
CA ALA A 160 15.28 -16.96 35.97
C ALA A 160 15.20 -16.69 37.49
N VAL A 161 14.17 -17.26 38.11
CA VAL A 161 14.00 -17.29 39.57
C VAL A 161 13.91 -18.74 39.99
N LEU A 162 14.73 -19.15 40.96
CA LEU A 162 14.67 -20.49 41.53
C LEU A 162 13.56 -20.60 42.58
N GLY A 163 12.95 -21.79 42.66
CA GLY A 163 12.02 -22.15 43.71
C GLY A 163 12.67 -22.17 45.10
N THR A 164 11.83 -22.18 46.13
CA THR A 164 12.25 -22.21 47.54
C THR A 164 11.41 -23.24 48.29
N GLY A 165 11.90 -23.71 49.44
CA GLY A 165 11.21 -24.76 50.20
C GLY A 165 11.10 -26.05 49.40
N ASP A 166 9.88 -26.55 49.21
CA ASP A 166 9.62 -27.82 48.52
C ASP A 166 9.97 -27.80 47.02
N THR A 167 10.10 -26.61 46.40
CA THR A 167 10.53 -26.43 45.00
C THR A 167 11.98 -25.96 44.88
N ALA A 168 12.76 -26.07 45.95
CA ALA A 168 14.18 -25.71 45.91
C ALA A 168 14.92 -26.58 44.88
N GLY A 169 15.67 -25.93 44.00
CA GLY A 169 16.40 -26.60 42.92
C GLY A 169 15.64 -26.71 41.60
N GLU A 170 14.47 -26.08 41.48
CA GLU A 170 13.67 -25.94 40.26
C GLU A 170 13.66 -24.47 39.79
N VAL A 171 13.44 -24.23 38.50
CA VAL A 171 13.09 -22.90 37.97
C VAL A 171 11.63 -22.62 38.30
N GLY A 172 11.36 -21.64 39.17
CA GLY A 172 10.01 -21.25 39.59
C GLY A 172 9.39 -20.13 38.75
N GLY A 173 10.19 -19.39 37.97
CA GLY A 173 9.68 -18.32 37.12
C GLY A 173 10.76 -17.61 36.31
N VAL A 174 10.33 -16.68 35.46
CA VAL A 174 11.20 -15.76 34.72
C VAL A 174 10.69 -14.33 34.90
N VAL A 175 11.56 -13.44 35.35
CA VAL A 175 11.30 -11.99 35.36
C VAL A 175 11.79 -11.42 34.04
N ILE A 176 10.87 -10.92 33.23
CA ILE A 176 11.19 -10.26 31.96
C ILE A 176 11.78 -8.88 32.27
N THR A 177 13.01 -8.63 31.86
CA THR A 177 13.71 -7.34 32.05
C THR A 177 13.62 -6.46 30.81
N ASN A 178 13.50 -7.07 29.63
CA ASN A 178 13.18 -6.41 28.38
C ASN A 178 12.18 -7.28 27.61
N PRO A 179 10.94 -6.83 27.36
CA PRO A 179 9.97 -7.61 26.60
C PRO A 179 10.39 -7.81 25.13
N GLY A 180 11.34 -7.03 24.63
CA GLY A 180 11.70 -7.01 23.22
C GLY A 180 10.59 -6.41 22.36
N SER A 181 10.72 -6.57 21.04
CA SER A 181 9.75 -6.06 20.06
C SER A 181 9.84 -6.84 18.74
N GLY A 182 8.81 -6.73 17.90
CA GLY A 182 8.82 -7.33 16.56
C GLY A 182 8.51 -8.83 16.53
N TYR A 183 8.08 -9.44 17.64
CA TYR A 183 7.62 -10.82 17.64
C TYR A 183 6.24 -10.93 16.99
N VAL A 184 6.13 -11.74 15.95
CA VAL A 184 4.84 -12.14 15.32
C VAL A 184 4.35 -13.50 15.81
N LEU A 185 5.25 -14.27 16.43
CA LEU A 185 4.99 -15.53 17.12
C LEU A 185 5.72 -15.48 18.46
N ALA A 186 5.20 -16.21 19.44
CA ALA A 186 5.87 -16.34 20.73
C ALA A 186 7.27 -16.96 20.57
N PRO A 187 8.31 -16.40 21.20
CA PRO A 187 9.65 -16.96 21.13
C PRO A 187 9.77 -18.26 21.92
N SER A 188 10.71 -19.12 21.50
CA SER A 188 11.17 -20.22 22.35
C SER A 188 11.97 -19.67 23.54
N VAL A 189 11.81 -20.29 24.71
CA VAL A 189 12.57 -19.99 25.93
C VAL A 189 13.54 -21.12 26.24
N PHE A 190 14.80 -20.80 26.47
CA PHE A 190 15.85 -21.76 26.81
C PHE A 190 16.51 -21.42 28.14
N PHE A 191 16.87 -22.46 28.90
CA PHE A 191 17.62 -22.35 30.14
C PHE A 191 18.97 -23.03 29.99
N SER A 192 20.04 -22.39 30.47
CA SER A 192 21.39 -22.95 30.43
C SER A 192 22.19 -22.59 31.69
N GLY A 193 23.17 -23.44 32.04
CA GLY A 193 23.93 -23.28 33.28
C GLY A 193 23.11 -23.66 34.53
N GLY A 194 23.48 -23.12 35.69
CA GLY A 194 22.77 -23.36 36.95
C GLY A 194 22.99 -24.73 37.60
N GLY A 195 23.64 -25.68 36.91
CA GLY A 195 23.94 -27.03 37.41
C GLY A 195 22.76 -28.02 37.34
N GLY A 196 21.57 -27.56 36.94
CA GLY A 196 20.37 -28.37 36.77
C GLY A 196 19.99 -28.63 35.30
N SER A 197 18.88 -29.32 35.09
CA SER A 197 18.33 -29.58 33.75
C SER A 197 16.81 -29.82 33.78
N GLY A 198 16.18 -29.82 32.60
CA GLY A 198 14.78 -30.23 32.44
C GLY A 198 13.75 -29.11 32.63
N ALA A 199 14.18 -27.84 32.77
CA ALA A 199 13.26 -26.72 32.77
C ALA A 199 12.64 -26.50 31.38
N ILE A 200 11.32 -26.32 31.32
CA ILE A 200 10.53 -26.06 30.12
C ILE A 200 9.62 -24.86 30.42
N ALA A 201 9.58 -23.91 29.49
CA ALA A 201 8.76 -22.72 29.61
C ALA A 201 8.18 -22.28 28.26
N ASP A 202 7.01 -21.68 28.33
CA ASP A 202 6.28 -21.12 27.20
C ASP A 202 6.20 -19.60 27.35
N ALA A 203 6.60 -18.87 26.31
CA ALA A 203 6.43 -17.43 26.26
C ALA A 203 5.06 -17.05 25.68
N THR A 204 4.50 -15.96 26.17
CA THR A 204 3.33 -15.29 25.58
C THR A 204 3.75 -13.93 25.09
N ILE A 205 3.24 -13.50 23.94
CA ILE A 205 3.43 -12.14 23.42
C ILE A 205 2.13 -11.35 23.57
N ASP A 206 2.26 -10.07 23.92
CA ASP A 206 1.16 -9.11 23.79
C ASP A 206 1.33 -8.38 22.46
N THR A 207 0.41 -8.61 21.53
CA THR A 207 0.51 -8.06 20.17
C THR A 207 -0.31 -6.79 20.04
N ALA A 208 0.33 -5.72 19.56
CA ALA A 208 -0.38 -4.63 18.92
C ALA A 208 -0.46 -4.94 17.41
N THR A 209 -1.61 -4.71 16.79
CA THR A 209 -1.68 -4.67 15.32
C THR A 209 -0.83 -3.51 14.82
N VAL A 210 0.33 -3.83 14.24
CA VAL A 210 1.15 -2.87 13.53
C VAL A 210 0.78 -3.00 12.06
N SER A 211 0.00 -2.04 11.55
CA SER A 211 -0.23 -1.92 10.12
C SER A 211 0.97 -1.20 9.51
N ASP A 212 1.98 -1.96 9.10
CA ASP A 212 2.95 -1.44 8.14
C ASP A 212 2.22 -1.26 6.81
N SER A 213 2.31 -0.06 6.25
CA SER A 213 1.60 0.31 5.03
C SER A 213 2.47 1.17 4.15
N VAL A 214 2.41 0.90 2.84
CA VAL A 214 2.95 1.78 1.81
C VAL A 214 1.78 2.36 1.03
N THR A 215 1.78 3.68 0.89
CA THR A 215 0.77 4.40 0.12
C THR A 215 1.38 4.89 -1.19
N PHE A 216 0.74 4.53 -2.28
CA PHE A 216 0.97 5.02 -3.63
C PHE A 216 0.07 6.23 -3.85
N THR A 217 0.66 7.35 -4.26
CA THR A 217 -0.04 8.57 -4.65
C THR A 217 0.26 8.84 -6.12
N LEU A 218 -0.70 8.54 -6.97
CA LEU A 218 -0.58 8.58 -8.42
C LEU A 218 -1.49 9.65 -9.01
N THR A 219 -1.09 10.18 -10.16
CA THR A 219 -1.86 11.09 -11.00
C THR A 219 -1.70 10.67 -12.46
N GLY A 220 -2.66 11.06 -13.30
CA GLY A 220 -2.59 10.82 -14.73
C GLY A 220 -3.93 10.43 -15.30
N SER A 221 -3.92 9.66 -16.39
CA SER A 221 -5.09 9.31 -17.16
C SER A 221 -5.50 7.85 -16.98
N SER A 222 -6.64 7.48 -17.58
CA SER A 222 -7.09 6.07 -17.65
C SER A 222 -6.15 5.13 -18.43
N SER A 223 -5.05 5.64 -19.00
CA SER A 223 -4.04 4.88 -19.72
C SER A 223 -2.61 5.06 -19.21
N SER A 224 -2.35 6.05 -18.34
CA SER A 224 -1.01 6.35 -17.82
C SER A 224 -1.11 6.92 -16.41
N LEU A 225 -0.43 6.28 -15.46
CA LEU A 225 -0.36 6.73 -14.06
C LEU A 225 1.09 6.94 -13.66
N ILE A 226 1.38 8.10 -13.07
CA ILE A 226 2.70 8.45 -12.55
C ILE A 226 2.56 8.97 -11.13
N GLY A 227 3.59 8.83 -10.30
CA GLY A 227 3.56 9.41 -8.97
C GLY A 227 4.64 8.87 -8.06
N SER A 228 4.34 8.85 -6.77
CA SER A 228 5.24 8.38 -5.74
C SER A 228 4.60 7.31 -4.86
N TYR A 229 5.45 6.60 -4.12
CA TYR A 229 5.02 5.81 -2.98
C TYR A 229 5.84 6.21 -1.76
N SER A 230 5.25 6.08 -0.57
CA SER A 230 5.95 6.23 0.69
C SER A 230 5.27 5.44 1.80
N GLY A 231 6.02 5.02 2.81
CA GLY A 231 5.52 4.42 4.03
C GLY A 231 6.48 3.38 4.60
N VAL A 232 6.03 2.61 5.58
CA VAL A 232 6.87 1.62 6.26
C VAL A 232 6.52 0.23 5.73
N TRP A 233 7.53 -0.55 5.34
CA TRP A 233 7.36 -1.93 4.91
C TRP A 233 8.38 -2.86 5.54
N LYS A 234 8.11 -3.38 6.74
CA LYS A 234 9.06 -4.25 7.44
C LYS A 234 9.23 -5.60 6.73
N SER A 235 10.32 -5.73 5.98
CA SER A 235 10.81 -6.99 5.40
C SER A 235 11.78 -7.70 6.34
N ASN A 236 11.99 -9.01 6.10
CA ASN A 236 12.88 -9.88 6.87
C ASN A 236 14.38 -9.52 6.80
N THR A 237 14.76 -8.55 5.96
CA THR A 237 16.17 -8.15 5.75
C THR A 237 16.61 -6.93 6.57
N GLY A 238 15.74 -6.33 7.40
CA GLY A 238 16.07 -5.19 8.27
C GLY A 238 16.22 -3.84 7.54
N THR A 239 16.63 -3.83 6.26
CA THR A 239 16.81 -2.64 5.41
C THR A 239 15.51 -1.92 5.07
N CYS A 240 14.37 -2.60 5.18
CA CYS A 240 13.05 -2.09 4.79
C CYS A 240 12.21 -1.63 5.99
N SER A 241 12.78 -1.70 7.19
CA SER A 241 12.13 -1.29 8.44
C SER A 241 12.08 0.23 8.62
N VAL A 242 12.55 0.99 7.63
CA VAL A 242 12.55 2.46 7.57
C VAL A 242 11.54 2.93 6.51
N GLU A 243 11.19 4.22 6.54
CA GLU A 243 10.39 4.87 5.50
C GLU A 243 10.96 4.51 4.11
N THR A 244 10.20 3.70 3.37
CA THR A 244 10.48 3.28 1.99
C THR A 244 9.71 4.22 1.08
N SER A 245 10.43 4.97 0.24
CA SER A 245 9.87 5.94 -0.69
C SER A 245 10.50 5.87 -2.06
N GLY A 246 9.76 6.33 -3.05
CA GLY A 246 10.25 6.38 -4.43
C GLY A 246 9.19 6.82 -5.41
N THR A 247 9.45 6.55 -6.69
CA THR A 247 8.59 6.95 -7.81
C THR A 247 8.00 5.75 -8.52
N VAL A 248 6.84 5.98 -9.15
CA VAL A 248 6.07 4.99 -9.91
C VAL A 248 5.69 5.57 -11.26
N ASN A 249 5.81 4.76 -12.30
CA ASN A 249 5.35 5.07 -13.64
C ASN A 249 4.72 3.81 -14.26
N LEU A 250 3.44 3.89 -14.64
CA LEU A 250 2.65 2.76 -15.12
C LEU A 250 1.88 3.16 -16.38
N SER A 251 1.86 2.25 -17.34
CA SER A 251 1.00 2.30 -18.52
C SER A 251 0.00 1.15 -18.49
N ARG A 252 -1.21 1.42 -18.97
CA ARG A 252 -2.23 0.39 -19.15
C ARG A 252 -1.86 -0.55 -20.29
N LEU A 253 -2.12 -1.85 -20.09
CA LEU A 253 -1.94 -2.91 -21.09
C LEU A 253 -3.19 -3.12 -21.94
#